data_AF-A0A8B3RPB1-F1
#
_entry.id   AF-A0A8B3RPB1-F1
#
_cell.length_a   1.000
_cell.length_b   1.000
_cell.length_c   1.000
_cell.angle_alpha   90.00
_cell.angle_beta   90.00
_cell.angle_gamma   90.00
#
_symmetry.space_group_name_H-M   'P 1'
#
loop_
_entity.id
_entity.type
_entity.pdbx_description
1 polymer ?
#
loop_
_entity_poly.entity_id
_entity_poly.type
_entity_poly.pdbx_seq_one_letter_code
_entity_poly.pdbx_strand_id
1 'polypeptide(L)'
;MQAFFKSLPYLAKSKRGFNLFEISEDAKGGVTVQTVADDGFGDPFNHGLRIFSNTDDYMLIGTANPFYGTQLWRVANTLFPCM
;
A
#
# COMPACT_ATOMS: atom_id res chain seq x y z
N MET A 1 -1.59 14.61 -24.63
CA MET A 1 -0.19 14.96 -24.29
C MET A 1 -0.06 15.96 -23.14
N GLN A 2 -0.92 16.98 -23.01
CA GLN A 2 -0.83 17.96 -21.92
C GLN A 2 -0.88 17.36 -20.50
N ALA A 3 -1.77 16.38 -20.26
CA ALA A 3 -1.85 15.70 -18.97
C ALA A 3 -0.56 14.92 -18.61
N PHE A 4 0.10 14.32 -19.61
CA PHE A 4 1.36 13.62 -19.41
C PHE A 4 2.45 14.59 -18.94
N PHE A 5 2.65 15.72 -19.63
CA PHE A 5 3.61 16.74 -19.20
C PHE A 5 3.30 17.31 -17.81
N LYS A 6 2.01 17.48 -17.48
CA LYS A 6 1.59 17.92 -16.14
C LYS A 6 1.94 16.90 -15.05
N SER A 7 1.95 15.61 -15.38
CA SER A 7 2.28 14.53 -14.42
C SER A 7 3.79 14.34 -14.20
N LEU A 8 4.64 14.74 -15.15
CA LEU A 8 6.09 14.51 -15.10
C LEU A 8 6.78 14.99 -13.81
N PRO A 9 6.50 16.21 -13.28
CA PRO A 9 7.15 16.66 -12.05
C PRO A 9 6.78 15.80 -10.83
N TYR A 10 5.57 15.22 -10.84
CA TYR A 10 5.09 14.33 -9.78
C TYR A 10 5.72 12.94 -9.93
N LEU A 11 5.74 12.39 -11.15
CA LEU A 11 6.37 11.11 -11.45
C LEU A 11 7.87 11.12 -11.13
N ALA A 12 8.57 12.22 -11.40
CA ALA A 12 10.00 12.37 -11.14
C ALA A 12 10.34 12.34 -9.63
N LYS A 13 9.38 12.66 -8.75
CA LYS A 13 9.56 12.68 -7.29
C LYS A 13 8.80 11.55 -6.59
N SER A 14 8.07 10.72 -7.35
CA SER A 14 7.29 9.62 -6.81
C SER A 14 8.20 8.61 -6.15
N LYS A 15 7.82 8.14 -4.96
CA LYS A 15 8.35 6.88 -4.45
C LYS A 15 7.88 5.76 -5.38
N ARG A 16 8.73 4.76 -5.55
CA ARG A 16 8.45 3.58 -6.38
C ARG A 16 7.89 2.47 -5.48
N GLY A 17 7.10 1.58 -6.07
CA GLY A 17 6.33 0.59 -5.34
C GLY A 17 4.85 0.97 -5.28
N PHE A 18 4.01 0.07 -4.78
CA PHE A 18 2.59 0.35 -4.56
C PHE A 18 2.40 1.24 -3.32
N ASN A 19 1.24 1.90 -3.28
CA ASN A 19 0.74 2.58 -2.09
C ASN A 19 -0.37 1.73 -1.46
N LEU A 20 -0.39 1.66 -0.14
CA LEU A 20 -1.47 1.05 0.64
C LEU A 20 -2.05 2.10 1.58
N PHE A 21 -3.37 2.26 1.49
CA PHE A 21 -4.13 3.17 2.34
C PHE A 21 -5.18 2.39 3.12
N GLU A 22 -5.36 2.75 4.37
CA GLU A 22 -6.48 2.33 5.19
C GLU A 22 -7.55 3.42 5.14
N ILE A 23 -8.80 3.01 4.94
CA ILE A 23 -9.95 3.90 4.91
C ILE A 23 -10.88 3.47 6.04
N SER A 24 -11.19 4.38 6.94
CA SER A 24 -12.14 4.16 8.04
C SER A 24 -13.24 5.21 8.01
N GLU A 25 -14.42 4.83 8.49
CA GLU A 25 -15.57 5.71 8.63
C GLU A 25 -15.95 5.80 10.11
N ASP A 26 -16.12 7.02 10.62
CA ASP A 26 -16.56 7.25 11.99
C ASP A 26 -18.09 7.07 12.15
N ALA A 27 -18.57 7.02 13.39
CA ALA A 27 -19.99 6.82 13.69
C ALA A 27 -20.92 7.96 13.19
N LYS A 28 -20.35 9.09 12.76
CA LYS A 28 -21.06 10.25 12.20
C LYS A 28 -20.91 10.34 10.67
N GLY A 29 -20.30 9.35 10.03
CA GLY A 29 -20.08 9.30 8.58
C GLY A 29 -18.85 10.06 8.08
N GLY A 30 -17.95 10.47 8.97
CA GLY A 30 -16.66 11.07 8.60
C GLY A 30 -15.69 10.02 8.09
N VAL A 31 -15.10 10.24 6.91
CA VAL A 31 -14.13 9.30 6.32
C VAL A 31 -12.70 9.76 6.60
N THR A 32 -11.88 8.88 7.16
CA THR A 32 -10.43 9.07 7.35
C THR A 32 -9.66 8.18 6.38
N VAL A 33 -8.63 8.75 5.75
CA VAL A 33 -7.71 8.01 4.88
C VAL A 33 -6.30 8.10 5.46
N GLN A 34 -5.75 6.96 5.84
CA GLN A 34 -4.41 6.84 6.42
C GLN A 34 -3.46 6.13 5.46
N THR A 35 -2.25 6.66 5.30
CA THR A 35 -1.18 5.97 4.57
C THR A 35 -0.59 4.87 5.44
N VAL A 36 -0.68 3.63 4.98
CA VAL A 36 -0.06 2.45 5.61
C VAL A 36 1.32 2.19 5.02
N ALA A 37 1.46 2.30 3.70
CA ALA A 37 2.73 2.22 3.00
C ALA A 37 2.73 3.06 1.73
N ASP A 38 3.86 3.67 1.39
CA ASP A 38 4.03 4.50 0.19
C ASP A 38 5.29 4.15 -0.62
N ASP A 39 5.90 2.98 -0.35
CA ASP A 39 7.17 2.55 -0.92
C ASP A 39 7.23 1.04 -1.26
N GLY A 40 6.06 0.39 -1.43
CA GLY A 40 6.00 -1.03 -1.74
C GLY A 40 6.58 -1.96 -0.66
N PHE A 41 6.51 -1.53 0.61
CA PHE A 41 7.17 -2.15 1.76
C PHE A 41 8.70 -2.15 1.65
N GLY A 42 9.26 -1.08 1.08
CA GLY A 42 10.70 -0.90 0.90
C GLY A 42 11.29 -1.56 -0.34
N ASP A 43 10.53 -2.36 -1.09
CA ASP A 43 10.95 -2.86 -2.40
C ASP A 43 10.30 -2.04 -3.54
N PRO A 44 11.07 -1.22 -4.28
CA PRO A 44 10.55 -0.35 -5.34
C PRO A 44 9.98 -1.10 -6.55
N PHE A 45 10.17 -2.42 -6.62
CA PHE A 45 9.67 -3.28 -7.69
C PHE A 45 8.38 -4.01 -7.34
N ASN A 46 7.92 -3.92 -6.08
CA ASN A 46 6.56 -4.31 -5.71
C ASN A 46 5.56 -3.31 -6.32
N HIS A 47 5.25 -3.47 -7.60
CA HIS A 47 4.36 -2.56 -8.35
C HIS A 47 2.88 -2.76 -8.01
N GLY A 48 2.54 -3.85 -7.32
CA GLY A 48 1.18 -4.13 -6.91
C GLY A 48 1.10 -4.99 -5.67
N LEU A 49 0.03 -4.79 -4.93
CA LEU A 49 -0.44 -5.66 -3.86
C LEU A 49 -1.61 -6.47 -4.42
N ARG A 50 -1.60 -7.80 -4.23
CA ARG A 50 -2.58 -8.69 -4.88
C ARG A 50 -3.48 -9.45 -3.92
N ILE A 51 -3.00 -9.78 -2.72
CA ILE A 51 -3.72 -10.66 -1.80
C ILE A 51 -3.56 -10.15 -0.38
N PHE A 52 -4.66 -10.17 0.38
CA PHE A 52 -4.70 -10.09 1.84
C PHE A 52 -5.25 -11.42 2.37
N SER A 53 -4.63 -11.97 3.41
CA SER A 53 -5.12 -13.17 4.09
C SER A 53 -4.89 -13.05 5.59
N ASN A 54 -5.99 -13.08 6.36
CA ASN A 54 -5.91 -13.05 7.81
C ASN A 54 -5.72 -14.45 8.37
N THR A 55 -4.89 -14.53 9.40
CA THR A 55 -4.77 -15.67 10.33
C THR A 55 -5.14 -15.18 11.73
N ASP A 56 -5.18 -16.09 12.71
CA ASP A 56 -5.47 -15.72 14.10
C ASP A 56 -4.42 -14.74 14.67
N ASP A 57 -3.16 -14.87 14.27
CA ASP A 57 -2.04 -14.11 14.84
C ASP A 57 -1.56 -12.94 13.95
N TYR A 58 -1.71 -13.06 12.64
CA TYR A 58 -1.17 -12.08 11.68
C TYR A 58 -1.94 -12.04 10.35
N MET A 59 -1.73 -10.96 9.61
CA MET A 59 -2.15 -10.82 8.23
C MET A 59 -0.96 -11.09 7.30
N LEU A 60 -1.21 -11.87 6.25
CA LEU A 60 -0.32 -12.08 5.13
C LEU A 60 -0.71 -11.19 3.97
N ILE A 61 0.29 -10.56 3.36
CA ILE A 61 0.14 -9.76 2.15
C ILE A 61 1.02 -10.35 1.06
N GLY A 62 0.42 -10.60 -0.12
CA GLY A 62 1.12 -11.02 -1.32
C GLY A 62 1.34 -9.87 -2.29
N THR A 63 2.59 -9.66 -2.72
CA THR A 63 2.95 -8.63 -3.71
C THR A 63 3.15 -9.20 -5.11
N ALA A 64 3.05 -8.34 -6.12
CA ALA A 64 3.49 -8.62 -7.47
C ALA A 64 4.82 -7.89 -7.72
N ASN A 65 5.90 -8.66 -7.87
CA ASN A 65 7.22 -8.16 -8.22
C ASN A 65 7.70 -8.83 -9.53
N PRO A 66 7.95 -8.07 -10.61
CA PRO A 66 8.32 -8.66 -11.89
C PRO A 66 9.78 -9.12 -11.95
N PHE A 67 10.61 -8.77 -10.97
CA PHE A 67 12.03 -9.12 -10.93
C PHE A 67 12.33 -10.25 -9.94
N TYR A 68 11.63 -10.28 -8.80
CA TYR A 68 11.90 -11.24 -7.72
C TYR A 68 10.76 -12.24 -7.46
N GLY A 69 9.68 -12.18 -8.25
CA GLY A 69 8.49 -13.01 -8.02
C GLY A 69 7.67 -12.54 -6.81
N THR A 70 6.66 -13.31 -6.43
CA THR A 70 5.78 -12.94 -5.32
C THR A 70 6.52 -12.91 -3.99
N GLN A 71 6.41 -11.78 -3.27
CA GLN A 71 6.88 -11.67 -1.89
C GLN A 71 5.71 -11.79 -0.93
N LEU A 72 5.96 -12.41 0.23
CA LEU A 72 5.00 -12.54 1.32
C LEU A 72 5.44 -11.68 2.49
N TRP A 73 4.54 -10.82 2.94
CA TRP A 73 4.76 -9.92 4.06
C TRP A 73 3.84 -10.30 5.20
N ARG A 74 4.41 -10.39 6.41
CA ARG A 74 3.65 -10.65 7.64
C ARG A 74 3.50 -9.34 8.40
N VAL A 75 2.27 -8.92 8.63
CA VAL A 75 1.93 -7.75 9.44
C VAL A 75 1.18 -8.25 10.67
N ALA A 76 1.55 -7.77 11.87
CA ALA A 76 0.85 -8.16 13.09
C ALA A 76 -0.61 -7.67 13.03
N ASN A 77 -1.57 -8.50 13.47
CA ASN A 77 -2.99 -8.15 13.50
C ASN A 77 -3.29 -6.92 14.39
N THR A 78 -2.33 -6.51 15.23
CA THR A 78 -2.44 -5.40 16.20
C THR A 78 -1.90 -4.06 15.69
N LEU A 79 -1.43 -3.97 14.44
CA LEU A 79 -0.83 -2.75 13.87
C LEU A 79 -1.78 -1.83 13.08
N PHE A 80 -3.10 -2.06 13.16
CA PHE A 80 -4.08 -1.01 12.86
C PHE A 80 -4.83 -0.59 14.13
N PRO A 81 -4.15 0.03 15.12
CA PRO A 81 -4.86 0.79 16.12
C PRO A 81 -5.41 2.03 15.43
N CYS A 82 -6.71 2.01 15.10
CA CYS A 82 -7.49 3.24 15.16
C CYS A 82 -7.25 3.85 16.53
N MET A 83 -6.48 4.93 16.56
CA MET A 83 -6.47 5.88 17.67
C MET A 83 -7.06 7.19 17.17
#